data_AF-A0A317HVT2-F1
#
_entry.id   AF-A0A317HVT2-F1
#
_cell.length_a   1.000
_cell.length_b   1.000
_cell.length_c   1.000
_cell.angle_alpha   90.00
_cell.angle_beta   90.00
_cell.angle_gamma   90.00
#
_symmetry.space_group_name_H-M   'P 1'
#
loop_
_entity.id
_entity.type
_entity.pdbx_description
1 polymer ?
#
loop_
_entity_poly.entity_id
_entity_poly.type
_entity_poly.pdbx_seq_one_letter_code
_entity_poly.pdbx_strand_id
1 'polypeptide(L)'
;MKYNRFEELPVWPDAIELAVHVFELTARREFQGYYGIKDQIERAVASISNNIAEGFERGTTQETITFLYISKGSSGETRSLTNLLERLPRFKVLRSQILDIRARAESISKQLRRWLDSLQNTDIRGPRYLTEKSRRMEQAKRERQEFLKELEEMRKGGHHEET
;
A
#
# COMPACT_ATOMS: atom_id res chain seq x y z
N MET A 1 2.50 -8.74 -10.96
CA MET A 1 2.21 -8.50 -9.53
C MET A 1 1.94 -9.85 -8.90
N LYS A 2 2.33 -10.09 -7.63
CA LYS A 2 2.11 -11.39 -6.96
C LYS A 2 0.61 -11.65 -6.67
N TYR A 3 -0.16 -10.59 -6.57
CA TYR A 3 -1.59 -10.60 -6.22
C TYR A 3 -2.42 -10.21 -7.44
N ASN A 4 -3.57 -10.84 -7.62
CA ASN A 4 -4.48 -10.58 -8.75
C ASN A 4 -5.66 -9.70 -8.35
N ARG A 5 -5.95 -9.62 -7.04
CA ARG A 5 -7.04 -8.80 -6.49
C ARG A 5 -6.53 -8.07 -5.24
N PHE A 6 -7.12 -6.92 -4.93
CA PHE A 6 -6.67 -6.11 -3.79
C PHE A 6 -6.94 -6.81 -2.45
N GLU A 7 -7.95 -7.67 -2.37
CA GLU A 7 -8.30 -8.45 -1.18
C GLU A 7 -7.20 -9.45 -0.78
N GLU A 8 -6.31 -9.79 -1.72
CA GLU A 8 -5.17 -10.67 -1.49
C GLU A 8 -3.95 -9.91 -0.92
N LEU A 9 -4.00 -8.56 -0.93
CA LEU A 9 -2.94 -7.74 -0.33
C LEU A 9 -2.96 -7.93 1.19
N PRO A 10 -1.84 -8.30 1.83
CA PRO A 10 -1.82 -8.57 3.26
C PRO A 10 -2.31 -7.42 4.15
N VAL A 11 -2.11 -6.17 3.72
CA VAL A 11 -2.48 -4.97 4.49
C VAL A 11 -3.97 -4.59 4.34
N TRP A 12 -4.64 -5.04 3.28
CA TRP A 12 -6.04 -4.71 3.04
C TRP A 12 -7.02 -5.31 4.06
N PRO A 13 -6.95 -6.62 4.43
CA PRO A 13 -7.85 -7.18 5.43
C PRO A 13 -7.65 -6.50 6.79
N ASP A 14 -6.42 -6.18 7.18
CA ASP A 14 -6.16 -5.43 8.41
C ASP A 14 -6.81 -4.03 8.39
N ALA A 15 -6.77 -3.35 7.24
CA ALA A 15 -7.36 -2.04 7.06
C ALA A 15 -8.90 -2.06 7.12
N ILE A 16 -9.55 -3.03 6.50
CA ILE A 16 -11.02 -3.12 6.53
C ILE A 16 -11.53 -3.55 7.91
N GLU A 17 -10.83 -4.46 8.60
CA GLU A 17 -11.15 -4.85 9.98
C GLU A 17 -10.95 -3.70 10.97
N LEU A 18 -9.92 -2.85 10.76
CA LEU A 18 -9.78 -1.62 11.53
C LEU A 18 -11.00 -0.70 11.37
N ALA A 19 -11.53 -0.57 10.15
CA ALA A 19 -12.74 0.22 9.92
C ALA A 19 -13.93 -0.38 10.71
N VAL A 20 -14.17 -1.69 10.62
CA VAL A 20 -15.23 -2.38 11.38
C VAL A 20 -15.13 -2.05 12.88
N HIS A 21 -13.95 -2.24 13.49
CA HIS A 21 -13.74 -1.95 14.92
C HIS A 21 -14.03 -0.50 15.30
N VAL A 22 -13.70 0.45 14.42
CA VAL A 22 -13.98 1.87 14.67
C VAL A 22 -15.46 2.17 14.55
N PHE A 23 -16.16 1.63 13.55
CA PHE A 23 -17.61 1.78 13.42
C PHE A 23 -18.37 1.16 14.62
N GLU A 24 -17.89 0.03 15.15
CA GLU A 24 -18.41 -0.56 16.38
C GLU A 24 -18.14 0.32 17.62
N LEU A 25 -16.96 0.94 17.70
CA LEU A 25 -16.61 1.86 18.77
C LEU A 25 -17.48 3.13 18.74
N THR A 26 -17.67 3.73 17.56
CA THR A 26 -18.41 4.97 17.36
C THR A 26 -19.93 4.79 17.41
N ALA A 27 -20.43 3.56 17.37
CA ALA A 27 -21.82 3.22 17.66
C ALA A 27 -22.17 3.31 19.16
N ARG A 28 -21.17 3.35 20.05
CA ARG A 28 -21.41 3.39 21.50
C ARG A 28 -21.96 4.74 21.96
N ARG A 29 -22.70 4.73 23.07
CA ARG A 29 -23.35 5.92 23.66
C ARG A 29 -22.37 7.05 23.99
N GLU A 30 -21.10 6.73 24.25
CA GLU A 30 -20.06 7.71 24.54
C GLU A 30 -19.85 8.67 23.37
N PHE A 31 -20.14 8.26 22.13
CA PHE A 31 -20.08 9.11 20.93
C PHE A 31 -21.35 9.94 20.68
N GLN A 32 -22.43 9.75 21.45
CA GLN A 32 -23.63 10.60 21.31
C GLN A 32 -23.29 12.06 21.58
N GLY A 33 -23.66 12.95 20.64
CA GLY A 33 -23.32 14.38 20.70
C GLY A 33 -21.92 14.73 20.19
N TYR A 34 -21.10 13.75 19.80
CA TYR A 34 -19.75 13.96 19.23
C TYR A 34 -19.73 13.64 17.73
N TYR A 35 -20.77 14.06 16.99
CA TYR A 35 -20.97 13.71 15.57
C TYR A 35 -19.80 14.13 14.67
N GLY A 36 -19.18 15.28 14.94
CA GLY A 36 -18.03 15.74 14.15
C GLY A 36 -16.78 14.86 14.31
N ILE A 37 -16.46 14.43 15.54
CA ILE A 37 -15.31 13.53 15.79
C ILE A 37 -15.62 12.14 15.26
N LYS A 38 -16.87 11.68 15.42
CA LYS A 38 -17.36 10.42 14.87
C LYS A 38 -17.18 10.36 13.35
N ASP A 39 -17.69 11.35 12.62
CA ASP A 39 -17.58 11.40 11.16
C ASP A 39 -16.11 11.44 10.71
N GLN A 40 -15.27 12.25 11.35
CA GLN A 40 -13.86 12.33 11.01
C GLN A 40 -13.14 10.99 11.16
N ILE A 41 -13.32 10.30 12.30
CA ILE A 41 -12.62 9.03 12.51
C ILE A 41 -13.14 7.92 11.61
N GLU A 42 -14.46 7.84 11.36
CA GLU A 42 -15.08 6.87 10.45
C GLU A 42 -14.60 7.07 9.00
N ARG A 43 -14.54 8.32 8.54
CA ARG A 43 -14.01 8.65 7.21
C ARG A 43 -12.53 8.34 7.10
N ALA A 44 -11.74 8.68 8.12
CA ALA A 44 -10.31 8.40 8.13
C ALA A 44 -10.05 6.89 8.01
N VAL A 45 -10.73 6.05 8.78
CA VAL A 45 -10.46 4.60 8.75
C VAL A 45 -10.96 3.94 7.46
N ALA A 46 -12.15 4.31 6.96
CA ALA A 46 -12.67 3.79 5.70
C ALA A 46 -11.80 4.20 4.50
N SER A 47 -11.21 5.40 4.56
CA SER A 47 -10.27 5.89 3.55
C SER A 47 -9.05 4.97 3.39
N ILE A 48 -8.58 4.31 4.46
CA ILE A 48 -7.37 3.47 4.41
C ILE A 48 -7.58 2.31 3.43
N SER A 49 -8.62 1.49 3.64
CA SER A 49 -8.93 0.33 2.79
C SER A 49 -9.37 0.74 1.39
N ASN A 50 -10.16 1.81 1.27
CA ASN A 50 -10.64 2.30 -0.03
C ASN A 50 -9.49 2.76 -0.92
N ASN A 51 -8.54 3.53 -0.39
CA ASN A 51 -7.38 3.98 -1.17
C ASN A 51 -6.42 2.81 -1.49
N ILE A 52 -6.30 1.79 -0.63
CA ILE A 52 -5.53 0.57 -0.98
C ILE A 52 -6.14 -0.10 -2.20
N ALA A 53 -7.46 -0.32 -2.20
CA ALA A 53 -8.18 -0.95 -3.30
C ALA A 53 -8.09 -0.10 -4.58
N GLU A 54 -8.37 1.20 -4.48
CA GLU A 54 -8.32 2.10 -5.62
C GLU A 54 -6.92 2.17 -6.25
N GLY A 55 -5.89 2.32 -5.43
CA GLY A 55 -4.50 2.33 -5.89
C GLY A 55 -4.08 1.04 -6.61
N PHE A 56 -4.59 -0.11 -6.16
CA PHE A 56 -4.35 -1.41 -6.81
C PHE A 56 -5.03 -1.48 -8.19
N GLU A 57 -6.29 -1.07 -8.29
CA GLU A 57 -7.10 -1.12 -9.52
C GLU A 57 -6.66 -0.12 -10.60
N ARG A 58 -5.98 0.97 -10.24
CA ARG A 58 -5.56 1.99 -11.22
C ARG A 58 -4.50 1.49 -12.21
N GLY A 59 -3.75 0.44 -11.89
CA GLY A 59 -2.92 -0.27 -12.87
C GLY A 59 -1.59 0.38 -13.26
N THR A 60 -1.17 1.46 -12.62
CA THR A 60 0.22 1.96 -12.70
C THR A 60 0.86 2.03 -11.32
N THR A 61 2.16 1.72 -11.25
CA THR A 61 2.90 1.74 -9.97
C THR A 61 2.90 3.12 -9.33
N GLN A 62 2.99 4.18 -10.13
CA GLN A 62 2.98 5.55 -9.62
C GLN A 62 1.62 5.93 -9.02
N GLU A 63 0.51 5.54 -9.64
CA GLU A 63 -0.82 5.74 -9.06
C GLU A 63 -0.96 4.92 -7.77
N THR A 64 -0.57 3.65 -7.78
CA THR A 64 -0.58 2.82 -6.56
C THR A 64 0.18 3.53 -5.42
N ILE A 65 1.40 4.01 -5.67
CA ILE A 65 2.20 4.75 -4.67
C ILE A 65 1.44 5.96 -4.12
N THR A 66 0.85 6.79 -4.99
CA THR A 66 0.08 7.97 -4.58
C THR A 66 -1.05 7.60 -3.63
N PHE A 67 -1.84 6.58 -3.97
CA PHE A 67 -2.96 6.11 -3.16
C PHE A 67 -2.50 5.50 -1.82
N LEU A 68 -1.39 4.77 -1.80
CA LEU A 68 -0.84 4.24 -0.55
C LEU A 68 -0.34 5.34 0.40
N TYR A 69 0.17 6.47 -0.12
CA TYR A 69 0.46 7.63 0.72
C TYR A 69 -0.81 8.22 1.34
N ILE A 70 -1.92 8.26 0.61
CA ILE A 70 -3.22 8.68 1.16
C ILE A 70 -3.65 7.73 2.29
N SER A 71 -3.63 6.41 2.06
CA SER A 71 -3.93 5.41 3.10
C SER A 71 -3.04 5.57 4.33
N LYS A 72 -1.74 5.86 4.13
CA LYS A 72 -0.80 6.08 5.23
C LYS A 72 -1.10 7.36 6.00
N GLY A 73 -1.50 8.42 5.30
CA GLY A 73 -1.98 9.67 5.88
C GLY A 73 -3.23 9.47 6.74
N SER A 74 -4.23 8.77 6.22
CA SER A 74 -5.47 8.44 6.94
C SER A 74 -5.22 7.54 8.16
N SER A 75 -4.23 6.64 8.10
CA SER A 75 -3.76 5.89 9.29
C SER A 75 -3.17 6.81 10.36
N GLY A 76 -2.44 7.86 9.95
CA GLY A 76 -1.92 8.89 10.84
C GLY A 76 -3.02 9.74 11.48
N GLU A 77 -4.02 10.12 10.71
CA GLU A 77 -5.20 10.85 11.19
C GLU A 77 -5.97 10.04 12.23
N THR A 78 -6.21 8.75 11.98
CA THR A 78 -6.83 7.83 12.95
C THR A 78 -6.05 7.78 14.27
N ARG A 79 -4.72 7.73 14.21
CA ARG A 79 -3.85 7.77 15.42
C ARG A 79 -3.93 9.12 16.14
N SER A 80 -4.07 10.23 15.40
CA SER A 80 -4.25 11.56 15.98
C SER A 80 -5.60 11.69 16.70
N LEU A 81 -6.69 11.26 16.05
CA LEU A 81 -8.04 11.29 16.62
C LEU A 81 -8.17 10.38 17.84
N THR A 82 -7.59 9.18 17.82
CA THR A 82 -7.56 8.31 19.01
C THR A 82 -6.74 8.89 20.16
N ASN A 83 -5.71 9.70 19.88
CA ASN A 83 -4.99 10.47 20.92
C ASN A 83 -5.85 11.56 21.54
N LEU A 84 -6.67 12.25 20.74
CA LEU A 84 -7.65 13.21 21.24
C LEU A 84 -8.69 12.51 22.12
N LEU A 85 -9.29 11.41 21.64
CA LEU A 85 -10.31 10.66 22.38
C LEU A 85 -9.80 10.17 23.75
N GLU A 86 -8.58 9.66 23.83
CA GLU A 86 -8.00 9.19 25.11
C GLU A 86 -7.91 10.31 26.18
N ARG A 87 -7.75 11.58 25.76
CA ARG A 87 -7.62 12.73 26.67
C ARG A 87 -8.96 13.25 27.18
N LEU A 88 -10.06 12.85 26.57
CA LEU A 88 -11.39 13.30 26.92
C LEU A 88 -11.99 12.40 28.03
N PRO A 89 -12.38 12.93 29.20
CA PRO A 89 -12.89 12.13 30.32
C PRO A 89 -14.05 11.21 29.96
N ARG A 90 -14.90 11.64 29.01
CA ARG A 90 -16.05 10.88 28.51
C ARG A 90 -15.68 9.53 27.91
N PHE A 91 -14.49 9.40 27.32
CA PHE A 91 -14.05 8.18 26.65
C PHE A 91 -13.15 7.31 27.53
N LYS A 92 -12.98 7.64 28.83
CA LYS A 92 -12.14 6.88 29.76
C LYS A 92 -12.55 5.40 29.87
N VAL A 93 -13.86 5.10 29.78
CA VAL A 93 -14.39 3.72 29.80
C VAL A 93 -14.07 2.95 28.52
N LEU A 94 -13.70 3.64 27.44
CA LEU A 94 -13.34 3.06 26.14
C LEU A 94 -11.82 3.04 25.89
N ARG A 95 -11.01 3.31 26.93
CA ARG A 95 -9.57 3.48 26.79
C ARG A 95 -8.89 2.26 26.14
N SER A 96 -9.26 1.05 26.55
CA SER A 96 -8.66 -0.17 26.00
C SER A 96 -8.92 -0.30 24.50
N GLN A 97 -10.15 -0.02 24.05
CA GLN A 97 -10.54 -0.08 22.64
C GLN A 97 -9.83 1.01 21.83
N ILE A 98 -9.70 2.21 22.38
CA ILE A 98 -8.99 3.32 21.73
C ILE A 98 -7.50 2.99 21.54
N LEU A 99 -6.87 2.37 22.53
CA LEU A 99 -5.46 1.95 22.43
C LEU A 99 -5.26 0.81 21.42
N ASP A 100 -6.20 -0.15 21.36
CA ASP A 100 -6.18 -1.23 20.37
C ASP A 100 -6.29 -0.68 18.93
N ILE A 101 -7.28 0.19 18.67
CA ILE A 101 -7.43 0.87 17.37
C ILE A 101 -6.16 1.62 16.98
N ARG A 102 -5.54 2.33 17.93
CA ARG A 102 -4.29 3.06 17.69
C ARG A 102 -3.15 2.11 17.32
N ALA A 103 -3.02 0.97 18.00
CA ALA A 103 -2.00 -0.03 17.71
C ALA A 103 -2.21 -0.67 16.33
N ARG A 104 -3.45 -1.00 15.97
CA ARG A 104 -3.81 -1.51 14.63
C ARG A 104 -3.48 -0.51 13.53
N ALA A 105 -3.89 0.76 13.69
CA ALA A 105 -3.57 1.82 12.74
C ALA A 105 -2.05 2.03 12.57
N GLU A 106 -1.28 1.87 13.64
CA GLU A 106 0.18 1.92 13.56
C GLU A 106 0.77 0.71 12.81
N SER A 107 0.25 -0.49 13.07
CA SER A 107 0.64 -1.71 12.34
C SER A 107 0.41 -1.55 10.83
N ILE A 108 -0.78 -1.10 10.45
CA ILE A 108 -1.14 -0.84 9.04
C ILE A 108 -0.19 0.21 8.43
N SER A 109 0.11 1.29 9.14
CA SER A 109 1.06 2.31 8.65
C SER A 109 2.47 1.74 8.38
N LYS A 110 2.92 0.77 9.19
CA LYS A 110 4.19 0.05 8.99
C LYS A 110 4.12 -0.88 7.77
N GLN A 111 3.03 -1.61 7.59
CA GLN A 111 2.80 -2.46 6.42
C GLN A 111 2.77 -1.64 5.12
N LEU A 112 2.01 -0.54 5.11
CA LEU A 112 1.96 0.41 3.99
C LEU A 112 3.34 0.97 3.67
N ARG A 113 4.15 1.30 4.69
CA ARG A 113 5.53 1.78 4.47
C ARG A 113 6.38 0.74 3.76
N ARG A 114 6.38 -0.50 4.23
CA ARG A 114 7.15 -1.59 3.61
C ARG A 114 6.73 -1.82 2.16
N TRP A 115 5.43 -1.75 1.88
CA TRP A 115 4.94 -1.91 0.52
C TRP A 115 5.33 -0.72 -0.38
N LEU A 116 5.20 0.51 0.10
CA LEU A 116 5.70 1.71 -0.57
C LEU A 116 7.18 1.59 -0.92
N ASP A 117 8.02 1.19 0.05
CA ASP A 117 9.45 1.00 -0.17
C ASP A 117 9.71 -0.06 -1.26
N SER A 118 8.94 -1.16 -1.30
CA SER A 118 9.08 -2.18 -2.35
C SER A 118 8.67 -1.69 -3.75
N LEU A 119 7.67 -0.80 -3.83
CA LEU A 119 7.19 -0.23 -5.10
C LEU A 119 8.10 0.90 -5.59
N GLN A 120 8.70 1.68 -4.69
CA GLN A 120 9.61 2.75 -5.08
C GLN A 120 10.95 2.22 -5.62
N ASN A 121 11.31 0.99 -5.25
CA ASN A 121 12.54 0.33 -5.69
C ASN A 121 12.31 -0.68 -6.84
N THR A 122 11.17 -0.60 -7.55
CA THR A 122 10.88 -1.49 -8.70
C THR A 122 10.94 -0.74 -10.02
N ASP A 123 11.54 -1.37 -11.04
CA ASP A 123 11.51 -0.87 -12.42
C ASP A 123 10.16 -1.13 -13.12
N ILE A 124 9.27 -1.90 -12.48
CA ILE A 124 7.96 -2.26 -13.04
C ILE A 124 7.05 -1.02 -12.97
N ARG A 125 6.66 -0.50 -14.13
CA ARG A 125 5.75 0.66 -14.26
C ARG A 125 4.27 0.36 -13.95
N GLY A 126 3.93 -0.93 -13.83
CA GLY A 126 2.62 -1.43 -13.45
C GLY A 126 1.89 -2.20 -14.57
N PRO A 127 0.77 -2.85 -14.24
CA PRO A 127 0.00 -3.70 -15.17
C PRO A 127 -0.37 -3.04 -16.50
N ARG A 128 -0.71 -1.75 -16.50
CA ARG A 128 -1.11 -0.98 -17.70
C ARG A 128 0.01 -0.92 -18.75
N TYR A 129 1.26 -1.05 -18.32
CA TYR A 129 2.44 -1.08 -19.21
C TYR A 129 2.89 -2.51 -19.58
N LEU A 130 2.30 -3.55 -19.00
CA LEU A 130 2.64 -4.97 -19.22
C LEU A 130 1.72 -5.62 -20.26
N THR A 131 1.53 -4.96 -21.39
CA THR A 131 0.83 -5.47 -22.57
C THR A 131 1.59 -6.61 -23.26
N GLU A 132 0.92 -7.40 -24.09
CA GLU A 132 1.58 -8.44 -24.88
C GLU A 132 2.62 -7.85 -25.85
N LYS A 133 2.33 -6.67 -26.42
CA LYS A 133 3.28 -5.94 -27.28
C LYS A 133 4.54 -5.52 -26.51
N SER A 134 4.40 -4.98 -25.30
CA SER A 134 5.56 -4.60 -24.48
C SER A 134 6.35 -5.82 -24.00
N ARG A 135 5.69 -6.94 -23.66
CA ARG A 135 6.38 -8.20 -23.35
C ARG A 135 7.22 -8.71 -24.53
N ARG A 136 6.66 -8.72 -25.74
CA ARG A 136 7.39 -9.12 -26.97
C ARG A 136 8.57 -8.19 -27.27
N MET A 137 8.41 -6.88 -27.10
CA MET A 137 9.51 -5.92 -27.27
C MET A 137 10.63 -6.11 -26.24
N GLU A 138 10.28 -6.34 -24.97
CA GLU A 138 11.27 -6.59 -23.91
C GLU A 138 12.04 -7.88 -24.15
N GLN A 139 11.34 -8.94 -24.57
CA GLN A 139 11.94 -10.22 -24.95
C GLN A 139 12.90 -10.07 -26.13
N ALA A 140 12.47 -9.42 -27.22
CA ALA A 140 13.32 -9.17 -28.38
C ALA A 140 14.56 -8.31 -28.05
N LYS A 141 14.42 -7.33 -27.14
CA LYS A 141 15.54 -6.52 -26.66
C LYS A 141 16.55 -7.36 -25.88
N ARG A 142 16.06 -8.28 -25.04
CA ARG A 142 16.91 -9.19 -24.26
C ARG A 142 17.66 -10.18 -25.15
N GLU A 143 16.96 -10.84 -26.08
CA GLU A 143 17.56 -11.75 -27.08
C GLU A 143 18.65 -11.03 -27.89
N ARG A 144 18.40 -9.78 -28.31
CA ARG A 144 19.41 -8.97 -29.01
C ARG A 144 20.63 -8.66 -28.13
N GLN A 145 20.44 -8.37 -26.85
CA GLN A 145 21.56 -8.10 -25.93
C GLN A 145 22.41 -9.35 -25.68
N GLU A 146 21.77 -10.51 -25.51
CA GLU A 146 22.46 -11.79 -25.36
C GLU A 146 23.29 -12.10 -26.63
N PHE A 147 22.68 -11.96 -27.81
CA PHE A 147 23.39 -12.14 -29.08
C PHE A 147 24.59 -11.21 -29.28
N LEU A 148 24.46 -9.92 -28.95
CA LEU A 148 25.58 -8.97 -29.03
C LEU A 148 26.72 -9.34 -28.07
N LYS A 149 26.40 -9.86 -26.89
CA LYS A 149 27.37 -10.29 -25.90
C LYS A 149 28.13 -11.54 -26.37
N GLU A 150 27.42 -12.50 -26.97
CA GLU A 150 28.05 -13.68 -27.61
C GLU A 150 29.01 -13.27 -28.73
N LEU A 151 28.63 -12.32 -29.59
CA LEU A 151 29.51 -11.80 -30.64
C LEU A 151 30.78 -11.13 -30.10
N GLU A 152 30.66 -10.37 -29.01
CA GLU A 152 31.82 -9.77 -28.35
C GLU A 152 32.76 -10.83 -27.75
N GLU A 153 32.20 -11.90 -27.16
CA GLU A 153 32.98 -13.00 -26.60
C GLU A 153 33.70 -13.78 -27.71
N MET A 154 33.04 -14.06 -28.84
CA MET A 154 33.67 -14.68 -30.01
C MET A 154 34.80 -13.81 -30.57
N ARG A 155 34.60 -12.49 -30.66
CA ARG A 155 35.63 -11.55 -31.14
C ARG A 155 36.84 -11.49 -30.20
N LYS A 156 36.64 -11.61 -28.89
CA LYS A 156 37.72 -11.65 -27.90
C LYS A 156 38.45 -12.99 -27.87
N GLY A 157 37.74 -14.10 -28.09
CA GLY A 157 38.33 -15.44 -28.18
C GLY A 157 39.18 -15.66 -29.44
N GLY A 158 38.80 -15.07 -30.58
CA GLY A 158 39.53 -15.21 -31.85
C GLY A 158 40.90 -14.50 -31.89
N HIS A 159 41.23 -13.64 -30.92
CA HIS A 159 42.53 -12.95 -30.86
C HIS A 159 43.63 -13.74 -30.11
N HIS A 160 43.37 -14.98 -29.67
CA HIS A 160 44.36 -15.84 -29.01
C HIS A 160 44.91 -16.98 -29.89
N GLU A 161 44.50 -17.11 -31.16
CA GLU A 161 44.99 -18.17 -32.06
C GLU A 161 45.92 -17.66 -33.20
N GLU A 162 46.23 -16.36 -33.26
CA GLU A 162 47.18 -15.79 -34.22
C GLU A 162 48.43 -15.22 -33.52
N THR A 163 49.29 -16.10 -32.99
CA THR A 163 50.73 -15.86 -32.70
C THR A 163 51.48 -17.15 -32.94
#